data_AF-A0A7W6JCR3-F1
#
_entry.id   AF-A0A7W6JCR3-F1
#
_cell.length_a   1.000
_cell.length_b   1.000
_cell.length_c   1.000
_cell.angle_alpha   90.00
_cell.angle_beta   90.00
_cell.angle_gamma   90.00
#
_symmetry.space_group_name_H-M   'P 1'
#
loop_
_entity.id
_entity.type
_entity.pdbx_description
1 polymer ?
#
loop_
_entity_poly.entity_id
_entity_poly.type
_entity_poly.pdbx_seq_one_letter_code
_entity_poly.pdbx_strand_id
1 'polypeptide(L)'
;MSALIRRGFLSMMLVVALAMTPTATPLVAQSSDNARYAAIVVDAESGEVLFARHADSRRYPASITKVMTLYLTFEALSEGRVKLDDVITVSPHAASQPPSKLGLGAGQTITLDDAMKATAVRSANDMAVAIAEHVGGSESRFTAQMTLKAQELGMSQTRYVNANGLPDARQLTSARDLAILARAIMRDYPQYYRYFGLHDWAYNGRDYRNTNGLLRTGAGYDGMKTGYTNASGYNLAASAVRNNKRLITIVLGGQSTASRNAHVAALMDTGFDVERARAGGQVIQVAQTYFEQRGFGIGSDNASSGPVQYASTASDEDPGPIGGPLGTPLGSSPTAVSYTSLPATPPPPTRVTPAPSERAAAPIVRAERPADVTAILNGGVSPTASSSSARAAAPPPARSTARPPAREPARAPAGRWAVQVGAFRDETVARDWLTEVNRRFRTQFASAERNVQNASGWYRSRFTGMTEQTAQAACAALAERSVTCMVVRPE
;
A
#
# COMPACT_ATOMS: atom_id res chain seq x y z
N MET A 1 44.65 -4.35 80.76
CA MET A 1 43.34 -4.44 80.05
C MET A 1 43.38 -3.56 78.80
N SER A 2 44.33 -3.85 77.93
CA SER A 2 44.69 -3.06 76.75
C SER A 2 45.01 -4.03 75.62
N ALA A 3 44.75 -3.61 74.38
CA ALA A 3 44.97 -4.33 73.11
C ALA A 3 43.96 -5.42 72.69
N LEU A 4 43.29 -6.16 73.59
CA LEU A 4 42.37 -7.23 73.17
C LEU A 4 40.97 -6.76 72.71
N ILE A 5 40.43 -5.67 73.27
CA ILE A 5 39.09 -5.16 72.91
C ILE A 5 39.10 -4.42 71.55
N ARG A 6 40.24 -3.84 71.15
CA ARG A 6 40.38 -3.14 69.85
C ARG A 6 40.51 -4.09 68.65
N ARG A 7 40.92 -5.35 68.86
CA ARG A 7 41.04 -6.34 67.78
C ARG A 7 39.71 -7.03 67.45
N GLY A 8 38.76 -7.10 68.39
CA GLY A 8 37.42 -7.65 68.14
C GLY A 8 36.54 -6.74 67.27
N PHE A 9 36.60 -5.42 67.50
CA PHE A 9 35.78 -4.46 66.75
C PHE A 9 36.22 -4.28 65.29
N LEU A 10 37.52 -4.40 64.99
CA LEU A 10 38.01 -4.29 63.61
C LEU A 10 37.67 -5.54 62.78
N SER A 11 37.72 -6.74 63.39
CA SER A 11 37.32 -7.98 62.71
C SER A 11 35.81 -8.07 62.50
N MET A 12 34.99 -7.47 63.37
CA MET A 12 33.53 -7.45 63.19
C MET A 12 33.07 -6.44 62.13
N MET A 13 33.78 -5.31 61.94
CA MET A 13 33.50 -4.40 60.82
C MET A 13 33.95 -4.95 59.46
N LEU A 14 34.99 -5.80 59.41
CA LEU A 14 35.43 -6.41 58.16
C LEU A 14 34.48 -7.53 57.67
N VAL A 15 33.84 -8.25 58.60
CA VAL A 15 32.86 -9.31 58.26
C VAL A 15 31.50 -8.72 57.85
N VAL A 16 31.08 -7.60 58.43
CA VAL A 16 29.83 -6.92 58.02
C VAL A 16 30.00 -6.18 56.68
N ALA A 17 31.19 -5.65 56.38
CA ALA A 17 31.47 -5.03 55.08
C ALA A 17 31.56 -6.03 53.91
N LEU A 18 31.80 -7.32 54.19
CA LEU A 18 31.86 -8.37 53.17
C LEU A 18 30.50 -9.01 52.86
N ALA A 19 29.46 -8.69 53.63
CA ALA A 19 28.08 -9.17 53.42
C ALA A 19 27.19 -8.18 52.64
N MET A 20 27.73 -7.03 52.22
CA MET A 20 27.06 -6.04 51.37
C MET A 20 27.72 -5.94 50.00
N THR A 21 27.96 -7.07 49.35
CA THR A 21 28.15 -7.04 47.90
C THR A 21 26.79 -6.67 47.29
N PRO A 22 26.68 -5.56 46.53
CA PRO A 22 25.48 -5.34 45.74
C PRO A 22 25.35 -6.55 44.84
N THR A 23 24.27 -7.30 44.99
CA THR A 23 23.86 -8.28 43.98
C THR A 23 23.66 -7.48 42.71
N ALA A 24 24.67 -7.50 41.83
CA ALA A 24 24.53 -7.03 40.47
C ALA A 24 23.42 -7.90 39.87
N THR A 25 22.21 -7.34 39.83
CA THR A 25 21.15 -7.89 39.02
C THR A 25 21.76 -8.05 37.62
N PRO A 26 21.71 -9.24 37.01
CA PRO A 26 22.17 -9.36 35.64
C PRO A 26 21.41 -8.29 34.84
N LEU A 27 22.15 -7.48 34.09
CA LEU A 27 21.54 -6.64 33.07
C LEU A 27 20.76 -7.60 32.17
N VAL A 28 19.45 -7.67 32.39
CA VAL A 28 18.53 -8.26 31.43
C VAL A 28 18.72 -7.42 30.19
N ALA A 29 19.28 -8.00 29.13
CA ALA A 29 19.37 -7.34 27.84
C ALA A 29 17.97 -6.85 27.46
N GLN A 30 17.77 -5.54 27.55
CA GLN A 30 16.48 -4.92 27.32
C GLN A 30 16.11 -5.00 25.84
N SER A 31 15.02 -5.72 25.60
CA SER A 31 14.31 -5.94 24.34
C SER A 31 15.18 -6.45 23.17
N SER A 32 14.86 -7.64 22.68
CA SER A 32 15.20 -8.01 21.31
C SER A 32 14.45 -7.06 20.37
N ASP A 33 15.09 -5.97 19.96
CA ASP A 33 14.51 -5.05 18.98
C ASP A 33 14.15 -5.89 17.74
N ASN A 34 12.87 -5.84 17.35
CA ASN A 34 12.37 -6.67 16.26
C ASN A 34 13.06 -6.21 14.97
N ALA A 35 14.10 -6.93 14.54
CA ALA A 35 14.94 -6.54 13.39
C ALA A 35 14.16 -6.38 12.08
N ARG A 36 12.95 -6.95 11.98
CA ARG A 36 12.06 -6.82 10.82
C ARG A 36 11.23 -5.54 10.85
N TYR A 37 11.09 -4.91 12.03
CA TYR A 37 10.22 -3.78 12.23
C TYR A 37 10.70 -2.54 11.49
N ALA A 38 9.77 -1.86 10.84
CA ALA A 38 9.91 -0.51 10.32
C ALA A 38 8.51 0.10 10.21
N ALA A 39 8.38 1.40 10.46
CA ALA A 39 7.10 2.09 10.35
C ALA A 39 7.26 3.55 9.96
N ILE A 40 6.22 4.09 9.30
CA ILE A 40 6.09 5.50 8.98
C ILE A 40 4.61 5.90 8.95
N VAL A 41 4.31 7.12 9.41
CA VAL A 41 3.01 7.79 9.23
C VAL A 41 3.25 9.09 8.49
N VAL A 42 2.49 9.33 7.42
CA VAL A 42 2.67 10.47 6.53
C VAL A 42 1.33 11.11 6.22
N ASP A 43 1.26 12.44 6.23
CA ASP A 43 0.13 13.18 5.66
C ASP A 43 0.20 13.10 4.13
N ALA A 44 -0.86 12.59 3.50
CA ALA A 44 -0.83 12.25 2.08
C ALA A 44 -0.72 13.50 1.17
N GLU A 45 -1.31 14.62 1.59
CA GLU A 45 -1.32 15.87 0.83
C GLU A 45 0.06 16.54 0.86
N SER A 46 0.51 16.95 2.05
CA SER A 46 1.77 17.67 2.25
C SER A 46 3.00 16.78 2.09
N GLY A 47 2.88 15.48 2.41
CA GLY A 47 4.03 14.59 2.55
C GLY A 47 4.79 14.75 3.86
N GLU A 48 4.26 15.52 4.82
CA GLU A 48 4.83 15.64 6.16
C GLU A 48 4.90 14.25 6.82
N VAL A 49 6.07 13.91 7.34
CA VAL A 49 6.27 12.69 8.11
C VAL A 49 5.86 12.99 9.55
N LEU A 50 4.75 12.38 9.98
CA LEU A 50 4.24 12.54 11.34
C LEU A 50 4.93 11.59 12.32
N PHE A 51 5.31 10.40 11.83
CA PHE A 51 6.05 9.40 12.59
C PHE A 51 7.00 8.61 11.69
N ALA A 52 8.19 8.28 12.18
CA ALA A 52 9.09 7.36 11.50
C ALA A 52 9.93 6.53 12.49
N ARG A 53 10.07 5.22 12.24
CA ARG A 53 11.01 4.34 12.93
C ARG A 53 11.60 3.33 11.97
N HIS A 54 12.92 3.33 11.80
CA HIS A 54 13.63 2.54 10.78
C HIS A 54 13.04 2.70 9.37
N ALA A 55 12.46 3.87 9.06
CA ALA A 55 11.65 4.07 7.88
C ALA A 55 12.43 3.88 6.57
N ASP A 56 13.73 4.13 6.61
CA ASP A 56 14.68 4.00 5.49
C ASP A 56 15.42 2.65 5.49
N SER A 57 15.23 1.81 6.50
CA SER A 57 15.89 0.52 6.58
C SER A 57 15.28 -0.48 5.59
N ARG A 58 16.15 -1.24 4.91
CA ARG A 58 15.72 -2.23 3.93
C ARG A 58 14.99 -3.40 4.59
N ARG A 59 13.84 -3.78 4.01
CA ARG A 59 12.96 -4.85 4.45
C ARG A 59 12.42 -5.62 3.25
N TYR A 60 12.03 -6.87 3.47
CA TYR A 60 11.31 -7.65 2.48
C TYR A 60 9.86 -7.13 2.36
N PRO A 61 9.40 -6.71 1.16
CA PRO A 61 8.06 -6.14 0.99
C PRO A 61 6.93 -7.16 1.15
N ALA A 62 7.22 -8.45 0.89
CA ALA A 62 6.20 -9.47 0.65
C ALA A 62 5.18 -8.98 -0.39
N SER A 63 3.91 -9.38 -0.27
CA SER A 63 2.84 -8.99 -1.19
C SER A 63 2.51 -7.50 -1.28
N ILE A 64 3.12 -6.61 -0.47
CA ILE A 64 3.03 -5.17 -0.70
C ILE A 64 3.63 -4.80 -2.08
N THR A 65 4.55 -5.62 -2.60
CA THR A 65 5.07 -5.54 -3.99
C THR A 65 3.99 -5.34 -5.04
N LYS A 66 2.81 -5.96 -4.86
CA LYS A 66 1.68 -5.86 -5.80
C LYS A 66 1.13 -4.44 -5.94
N VAL A 67 1.42 -3.54 -5.00
CA VAL A 67 1.09 -2.12 -5.12
C VAL A 67 1.83 -1.49 -6.31
N MET A 68 3.10 -1.85 -6.54
CA MET A 68 3.86 -1.39 -7.72
C MET A 68 3.37 -2.08 -9.00
N THR A 69 3.00 -3.36 -8.91
CA THR A 69 2.39 -4.08 -10.05
C THR A 69 1.12 -3.38 -10.52
N LEU A 70 0.25 -3.00 -9.59
CA LEU A 70 -0.95 -2.22 -9.91
C LEU A 70 -0.60 -0.80 -10.38
N TYR A 71 0.41 -0.13 -9.80
CA TYR A 71 0.87 1.18 -10.27
C TYR A 71 1.22 1.16 -11.77
N LEU A 72 2.06 0.21 -12.22
CA LEU A 72 2.42 0.10 -13.64
C LEU A 72 1.26 -0.32 -14.53
N THR A 73 0.31 -1.07 -13.98
CA THR A 73 -0.93 -1.42 -14.70
C THR A 73 -1.80 -0.18 -14.90
N PHE A 74 -1.93 0.68 -13.89
CA PHE A 74 -2.64 1.95 -13.98
C PHE A 74 -1.95 2.93 -14.94
N GLU A 75 -0.62 2.92 -14.98
CA GLU A 75 0.15 3.65 -15.99
C GLU A 75 -0.21 3.18 -17.40
N ALA A 76 -0.21 1.87 -17.63
CA ALA A 76 -0.58 1.29 -18.92
C ALA A 76 -2.02 1.60 -19.34
N LEU A 77 -2.96 1.55 -18.41
CA LEU A 77 -4.35 1.94 -18.62
C LEU A 77 -4.47 3.43 -18.97
N SER A 78 -3.75 4.30 -18.25
CA SER A 78 -3.79 5.76 -18.47
C SER A 78 -3.15 6.16 -19.80
N GLU A 79 -2.19 5.37 -20.28
CA GLU A 79 -1.53 5.53 -21.59
C GLU A 79 -2.31 4.85 -22.72
N GLY A 80 -3.43 4.17 -22.42
CA GLY A 80 -4.23 3.45 -23.42
C GLY A 80 -3.54 2.23 -24.03
N ARG A 81 -2.42 1.76 -23.43
CA ARG A 81 -1.70 0.56 -23.87
C ARG A 81 -2.48 -0.72 -23.59
N VAL A 82 -3.31 -0.70 -22.56
CA VAL A 82 -4.23 -1.77 -22.17
C VAL A 82 -5.58 -1.17 -21.78
N LYS A 83 -6.61 -2.00 -21.70
CA LYS A 83 -7.98 -1.65 -21.31
C LYS A 83 -8.50 -2.61 -20.25
N LEU A 84 -9.48 -2.15 -19.48
CA LEU A 84 -10.08 -2.92 -18.39
C LEU A 84 -10.71 -4.25 -18.87
N ASP A 85 -11.25 -4.26 -20.09
CA ASP A 85 -11.88 -5.40 -20.73
C ASP A 85 -10.90 -6.26 -21.55
N ASP A 86 -9.60 -5.94 -21.54
CA ASP A 86 -8.60 -6.80 -22.16
C ASP A 86 -8.62 -8.19 -21.51
N VAL A 87 -8.58 -9.22 -22.35
CA VAL A 87 -8.59 -10.61 -21.93
C VAL A 87 -7.16 -11.07 -21.71
N ILE A 88 -6.83 -11.46 -20.49
CA ILE A 88 -5.55 -12.03 -20.09
C ILE A 88 -5.65 -13.55 -20.14
N THR A 89 -4.77 -14.19 -20.90
CA THR A 89 -4.58 -15.64 -20.86
C THR A 89 -3.58 -15.98 -19.76
N VAL A 90 -3.95 -16.86 -18.83
CA VAL A 90 -3.10 -17.31 -17.74
C VAL A 90 -2.04 -18.26 -18.28
N SER A 91 -0.76 -17.89 -18.15
CA SER A 91 0.35 -18.74 -18.57
C SER A 91 0.57 -19.92 -17.61
N PRO A 92 1.31 -20.98 -18.03
CA PRO A 92 1.75 -22.03 -17.11
C PRO A 92 2.57 -21.50 -15.93
N HIS A 93 3.36 -20.43 -16.13
CA HIS A 93 4.15 -19.79 -15.08
C HIS A 93 3.27 -19.05 -14.07
N ALA A 94 2.26 -18.31 -14.53
CA ALA A 94 1.28 -17.67 -13.66
C ALA A 94 0.46 -18.70 -12.86
N ALA A 95 -0.04 -19.75 -13.53
CA ALA A 95 -0.85 -20.79 -12.88
C ALA A 95 -0.07 -21.59 -11.79
N SER A 96 1.24 -21.77 -11.99
CA SER A 96 2.11 -22.52 -11.08
C SER A 96 2.46 -21.77 -9.80
N GLN A 97 2.19 -20.46 -9.73
CA GLN A 97 2.51 -19.67 -8.54
C GLN A 97 1.85 -20.26 -7.28
N PRO A 98 2.56 -20.25 -6.13
CA PRO A 98 2.01 -20.73 -4.87
C PRO A 98 0.88 -19.81 -4.36
N PRO A 99 -0.04 -20.30 -3.51
CA PRO A 99 -1.05 -19.46 -2.85
C PRO A 99 -0.42 -18.35 -1.98
N SER A 100 -1.10 -17.23 -1.70
CA SER A 100 -2.47 -16.88 -2.12
C SER A 100 -2.59 -16.68 -3.62
N LYS A 101 -3.63 -17.26 -4.23
CA LYS A 101 -3.87 -17.21 -5.68
C LYS A 101 -5.37 -17.28 -6.00
N LEU A 102 -5.75 -16.87 -7.20
CA LEU A 102 -7.13 -16.99 -7.69
C LEU A 102 -7.44 -18.45 -8.06
N GLY A 103 -6.46 -19.14 -8.65
CA GLY A 103 -6.49 -20.56 -8.94
C GLY A 103 -6.92 -20.92 -10.36
N LEU A 104 -6.79 -19.98 -11.30
CA LEU A 104 -7.03 -20.28 -12.72
C LEU A 104 -5.92 -21.17 -13.29
N GLY A 105 -6.31 -22.17 -14.09
CA GLY A 105 -5.40 -23.05 -14.80
C GLY A 105 -4.77 -22.39 -16.01
N ALA A 106 -3.64 -22.94 -16.48
CA ALA A 106 -2.99 -22.47 -17.70
C ALA A 106 -3.94 -22.52 -18.91
N GLY A 107 -3.94 -21.48 -19.73
CA GLY A 107 -4.83 -21.32 -20.88
C GLY A 107 -6.22 -20.76 -20.55
N GLN A 108 -6.64 -20.76 -19.27
CA GLN A 108 -7.85 -20.04 -18.86
C GLN A 108 -7.66 -18.54 -18.98
N THR A 109 -8.77 -17.81 -19.03
CA THR A 109 -8.79 -16.37 -19.27
C THR A 109 -9.50 -15.59 -18.18
N ILE A 110 -9.11 -14.32 -18.01
CA ILE A 110 -9.71 -13.36 -17.09
C ILE A 110 -9.61 -11.95 -17.68
N THR A 111 -10.54 -11.05 -17.36
CA THR A 111 -10.40 -9.63 -17.75
C THR A 111 -9.29 -8.96 -16.93
N LEU A 112 -8.66 -7.91 -17.46
CA LEU A 112 -7.69 -7.12 -16.71
C LEU A 112 -8.30 -6.52 -15.43
N ASP A 113 -9.54 -6.05 -15.51
CA ASP A 113 -10.28 -5.54 -14.36
C ASP A 113 -10.40 -6.58 -13.22
N ASP A 114 -10.83 -7.80 -13.54
CA ASP A 114 -10.96 -8.87 -12.54
C ASP A 114 -9.60 -9.39 -12.05
N ALA A 115 -8.57 -9.41 -12.91
CA ALA A 115 -7.21 -9.72 -12.48
C ALA A 115 -6.70 -8.68 -11.46
N MET A 116 -6.93 -7.38 -11.69
CA MET A 116 -6.58 -6.33 -10.73
C MET A 116 -7.35 -6.46 -9.42
N LYS A 117 -8.66 -6.77 -9.46
CA LYS A 117 -9.47 -7.03 -8.24
C LYS A 117 -8.93 -8.25 -7.48
N ALA A 118 -8.60 -9.34 -8.16
CA ALA A 118 -8.02 -10.52 -7.55
C ALA A 118 -6.66 -10.22 -6.88
N THR A 119 -5.81 -9.42 -7.55
CA THR A 119 -4.52 -8.96 -7.03
C THR A 119 -4.69 -8.06 -5.80
N ALA A 120 -5.67 -7.13 -5.82
CA ALA A 120 -5.91 -6.20 -4.72
C ALA A 120 -6.58 -6.89 -3.50
N VAL A 121 -7.68 -7.61 -3.73
CA VAL A 121 -8.55 -8.18 -2.69
C VAL A 121 -7.96 -9.49 -2.14
N ARG A 122 -7.69 -10.47 -3.01
CA ARG A 122 -7.20 -11.80 -2.59
C ARG A 122 -5.68 -11.87 -2.49
N SER A 123 -4.97 -10.82 -2.91
CA SER A 123 -3.50 -10.82 -2.97
C SER A 123 -2.96 -11.91 -3.90
N ALA A 124 -3.69 -12.22 -4.97
CA ALA A 124 -3.46 -13.36 -5.85
C ALA A 124 -2.11 -13.28 -6.58
N ASN A 125 -1.23 -14.27 -6.36
CA ASN A 125 0.12 -14.34 -6.93
C ASN A 125 0.10 -14.66 -8.43
N ASP A 126 -0.75 -15.59 -8.84
CA ASP A 126 -1.01 -15.96 -10.24
C ASP A 126 -1.44 -14.75 -11.06
N MET A 127 -2.41 -13.97 -10.56
CA MET A 127 -2.91 -12.79 -11.27
C MET A 127 -1.88 -11.66 -11.34
N ALA A 128 -1.05 -11.48 -10.31
CA ALA A 128 0.03 -10.50 -10.38
C ALA A 128 1.08 -10.85 -11.46
N VAL A 129 1.40 -12.13 -11.63
CA VAL A 129 2.29 -12.60 -12.70
C VAL A 129 1.62 -12.47 -14.07
N ALA A 130 0.35 -12.91 -14.20
CA ALA A 130 -0.39 -12.80 -15.46
C ALA A 130 -0.54 -11.34 -15.92
N ILE A 131 -0.80 -10.40 -15.01
CA ILE A 131 -0.80 -8.96 -15.29
C ILE A 131 0.58 -8.50 -15.76
N ALA A 132 1.65 -8.91 -15.08
CA ALA A 132 3.01 -8.52 -15.44
C ALA A 132 3.41 -9.02 -16.84
N GLU A 133 3.05 -10.27 -17.18
CA GLU A 133 3.25 -10.84 -18.51
C GLU A 133 2.43 -10.11 -19.58
N HIS A 134 1.17 -9.80 -19.29
CA HIS A 134 0.29 -9.10 -20.23
C HIS A 134 0.73 -7.65 -20.48
N VAL A 135 1.03 -6.89 -19.42
CA VAL A 135 1.38 -5.46 -19.51
C VAL A 135 2.83 -5.25 -19.95
N GLY A 136 3.75 -6.09 -19.45
CA GLY A 136 5.19 -5.97 -19.69
C GLY A 136 5.72 -6.86 -20.82
N GLY A 137 4.91 -7.77 -21.37
CA GLY A 137 5.31 -8.82 -22.32
C GLY A 137 6.01 -10.02 -21.67
N SER A 138 6.65 -9.84 -20.50
CA SER A 138 7.17 -10.90 -19.65
C SER A 138 7.31 -10.39 -18.21
N GLU A 139 7.31 -11.29 -17.23
CA GLU A 139 7.53 -10.90 -15.82
C GLU A 139 8.93 -10.28 -15.63
N SER A 140 9.96 -10.79 -16.30
CA SER A 140 11.33 -10.26 -16.19
C SER A 140 11.44 -8.82 -16.70
N ARG A 141 10.80 -8.50 -17.83
CA ARG A 141 10.77 -7.13 -18.37
C ARG A 141 9.93 -6.22 -17.47
N PHE A 142 8.79 -6.71 -17.00
CA PHE A 142 7.91 -5.97 -16.10
C PHE A 142 8.62 -5.62 -14.77
N THR A 143 9.34 -6.56 -14.17
CA THR A 143 10.06 -6.32 -12.90
C THR A 143 11.26 -5.37 -13.05
N ALA A 144 11.90 -5.36 -14.22
CA ALA A 144 12.87 -4.32 -14.56
C ALA A 144 12.19 -2.94 -14.61
N GLN A 145 11.02 -2.83 -15.25
CA GLN A 145 10.22 -1.60 -15.26
C GLN A 145 9.77 -1.18 -13.85
N MET A 146 9.39 -2.13 -12.99
CA MET A 146 9.03 -1.84 -11.59
C MET A 146 10.20 -1.18 -10.85
N THR A 147 11.42 -1.69 -11.05
CA THR A 147 12.62 -1.13 -10.40
C THR A 147 12.98 0.24 -10.96
N LEU A 148 12.91 0.43 -12.28
CA LEU A 148 13.11 1.75 -12.91
C LEU A 148 12.07 2.76 -12.41
N LYS A 149 10.79 2.36 -12.34
CA LYS A 149 9.73 3.22 -11.81
C LYS A 149 9.95 3.59 -10.35
N ALA A 150 10.41 2.64 -9.53
CA ALA A 150 10.77 2.91 -8.14
C ALA A 150 11.84 4.02 -8.08
N GLN A 151 12.88 3.93 -8.90
CA GLN A 151 13.94 4.95 -8.98
C GLN A 151 13.40 6.31 -9.45
N GLU A 152 12.57 6.33 -10.49
CA GLU A 152 11.91 7.55 -11.00
C GLU A 152 11.06 8.24 -9.92
N LEU A 153 10.40 7.46 -9.05
CA LEU A 153 9.61 7.97 -7.93
C LEU A 153 10.46 8.40 -6.72
N GLY A 154 11.77 8.16 -6.74
CA GLY A 154 12.68 8.46 -5.62
C GLY A 154 12.74 7.37 -4.54
N MET A 155 12.26 6.15 -4.82
CA MET A 155 12.27 5.01 -3.91
C MET A 155 13.66 4.35 -3.87
N SER A 156 14.63 5.04 -3.27
CA SER A 156 16.07 4.70 -3.32
C SER A 156 16.46 3.39 -2.62
N GLN A 157 15.59 2.84 -1.78
CA GLN A 157 15.81 1.58 -1.04
C GLN A 157 15.06 0.40 -1.67
N THR A 158 14.44 0.60 -2.83
CA THR A 158 13.57 -0.38 -3.45
C THR A 158 14.17 -1.03 -4.69
N ARG A 159 14.07 -2.36 -4.71
CA ARG A 159 14.36 -3.20 -5.88
C ARG A 159 13.33 -4.31 -5.97
N TYR A 160 12.77 -4.50 -7.16
CA TYR A 160 11.84 -5.58 -7.46
C TYR A 160 12.52 -6.66 -8.29
N VAL A 161 12.13 -7.91 -8.07
CA VAL A 161 12.63 -9.07 -8.85
C VAL A 161 11.51 -10.02 -9.29
N ASN A 162 10.32 -9.89 -8.72
CA ASN A 162 9.10 -10.57 -9.14
C ASN A 162 7.90 -9.62 -8.97
N ALA A 163 6.80 -9.92 -9.65
CA ALA A 163 5.62 -9.06 -9.65
C ALA A 163 4.69 -9.25 -8.44
N ASN A 164 4.93 -10.30 -7.65
CA ASN A 164 3.99 -10.75 -6.61
C ASN A 164 4.52 -10.59 -5.18
N GLY A 165 5.81 -10.38 -4.97
CA GLY A 165 6.38 -10.25 -3.64
C GLY A 165 6.80 -11.56 -2.98
N LEU A 166 6.87 -12.68 -3.73
CA LEU A 166 7.40 -13.93 -3.20
C LEU A 166 8.88 -13.79 -2.79
N PRO A 167 9.38 -14.61 -1.84
CA PRO A 167 10.71 -14.45 -1.29
C PRO A 167 11.84 -14.49 -2.33
N ASP A 168 12.68 -13.46 -2.31
CA ASP A 168 13.98 -13.40 -2.98
C ASP A 168 14.85 -12.40 -2.21
N ALA A 169 16.09 -12.77 -1.88
CA ALA A 169 17.00 -11.94 -1.06
C ALA A 169 17.32 -10.57 -1.69
N ARG A 170 17.17 -10.46 -3.02
CA ARG A 170 17.42 -9.24 -3.78
C ARG A 170 16.22 -8.28 -3.79
N GLN A 171 15.04 -8.76 -3.38
CA GLN A 171 13.80 -7.98 -3.37
C GLN A 171 13.65 -7.22 -2.06
N LEU A 172 13.86 -5.91 -2.10
CA LEU A 172 13.91 -5.07 -0.92
C LEU A 172 13.11 -3.78 -1.14
N THR A 173 12.64 -3.19 -0.05
CA THR A 173 12.02 -1.86 0.00
C THR A 173 12.26 -1.23 1.37
N SER A 174 11.71 -0.04 1.61
CA SER A 174 11.66 0.61 2.92
C SER A 174 10.24 1.08 3.24
N ALA A 175 9.95 1.41 4.50
CA ALA A 175 8.64 1.96 4.84
C ALA A 175 8.42 3.33 4.17
N ARG A 176 9.48 4.16 4.06
CA ARG A 176 9.43 5.45 3.38
C ARG A 176 9.14 5.30 1.89
N ASP A 177 9.81 4.38 1.21
CA ASP A 177 9.61 4.12 -0.21
C ASP A 177 8.17 3.67 -0.50
N LEU A 178 7.60 2.83 0.36
CA LEU A 178 6.21 2.41 0.24
C LEU A 178 5.21 3.56 0.48
N ALA A 179 5.53 4.51 1.37
CA ALA A 179 4.74 5.72 1.55
C ALA A 179 4.82 6.65 0.32
N ILE A 180 6.00 6.76 -0.30
CA ILE A 180 6.19 7.46 -1.58
C ILE A 180 5.30 6.84 -2.67
N LEU A 181 5.34 5.51 -2.81
CA LEU A 181 4.52 4.79 -3.79
C LEU A 181 3.02 5.00 -3.54
N ALA A 182 2.56 4.91 -2.29
CA ALA A 182 1.17 5.14 -1.93
C ALA A 182 0.70 6.55 -2.32
N ARG A 183 1.50 7.58 -2.02
CA ARG A 183 1.22 8.97 -2.43
C ARG A 183 1.25 9.12 -3.94
N ALA A 184 2.19 8.47 -4.63
CA ALA A 184 2.29 8.50 -6.08
C ALA A 184 1.02 7.93 -6.75
N ILE A 185 0.47 6.82 -6.24
CA ILE A 185 -0.82 6.28 -6.75
C ILE A 185 -1.94 7.30 -6.59
N MET A 186 -2.08 7.91 -5.41
CA MET A 186 -3.14 8.90 -5.15
C MET A 186 -3.00 10.15 -6.03
N ARG A 187 -1.74 10.55 -6.29
CA ARG A 187 -1.43 11.67 -7.17
C ARG A 187 -1.73 11.32 -8.62
N ASP A 188 -1.13 10.25 -9.13
CA ASP A 188 -1.04 9.91 -10.56
C ASP A 188 -2.23 9.13 -11.09
N TYR A 189 -2.86 8.32 -10.24
CA TYR A 189 -3.95 7.43 -10.62
C TYR A 189 -5.12 7.46 -9.63
N PRO A 190 -5.62 8.64 -9.20
CA PRO A 190 -6.72 8.72 -8.24
C PRO A 190 -7.97 7.97 -8.73
N GLN A 191 -8.25 7.98 -10.04
CA GLN A 191 -9.37 7.25 -10.65
C GLN A 191 -9.29 5.71 -10.46
N TYR A 192 -8.08 5.16 -10.26
CA TYR A 192 -7.86 3.73 -10.06
C TYR A 192 -7.56 3.35 -8.60
N TYR A 193 -7.35 4.32 -7.70
CA TYR A 193 -7.08 4.02 -6.29
C TYR A 193 -8.17 3.15 -5.63
N ARG A 194 -9.42 3.25 -6.10
CA ARG A 194 -10.57 2.46 -5.63
C ARG A 194 -10.31 0.94 -5.53
N TYR A 195 -9.44 0.34 -6.35
CA TYR A 195 -9.14 -1.10 -6.26
C TYR A 195 -8.59 -1.50 -4.88
N PHE A 196 -7.85 -0.61 -4.22
CA PHE A 196 -7.28 -0.84 -2.90
C PHE A 196 -8.32 -0.79 -1.76
N GLY A 197 -9.43 -0.10 -1.98
CA GLY A 197 -10.51 0.10 -1.01
C GLY A 197 -11.63 -0.95 -1.09
N LEU A 198 -11.58 -1.88 -2.05
CA LEU A 198 -12.60 -2.94 -2.17
C LEU A 198 -12.61 -3.82 -0.91
N HIS A 199 -13.74 -3.87 -0.19
CA HIS A 199 -13.90 -4.75 0.97
C HIS A 199 -14.00 -6.22 0.58
N ASP A 200 -14.86 -6.49 -0.41
CA ASP A 200 -15.22 -7.81 -0.88
C ASP A 200 -15.39 -7.76 -2.41
N TRP A 201 -15.18 -8.89 -3.07
CA TRP A 201 -15.34 -9.04 -4.50
C TRP A 201 -15.83 -10.45 -4.83
N ALA A 202 -16.88 -10.53 -5.64
CA ALA A 202 -17.41 -11.80 -6.13
C ALA A 202 -16.85 -12.12 -7.52
N TYR A 203 -16.36 -13.34 -7.72
CA TYR A 203 -15.87 -13.82 -9.00
C TYR A 203 -16.19 -15.29 -9.18
N ASN A 204 -16.75 -15.62 -10.34
CA ASN A 204 -17.09 -16.99 -10.74
C ASN A 204 -17.87 -17.76 -9.65
N GLY A 205 -18.90 -17.12 -9.09
CA GLY A 205 -19.77 -17.71 -8.04
C GLY A 205 -19.12 -17.80 -6.64
N ARG A 206 -17.95 -17.19 -6.42
CA ARG A 206 -17.26 -17.18 -5.12
C ARG A 206 -16.99 -15.78 -4.61
N ASP A 207 -17.23 -15.57 -3.32
CA ASP A 207 -16.87 -14.34 -2.63
C ASP A 207 -15.42 -14.38 -2.11
N TYR A 208 -14.68 -13.30 -2.39
CA TYR A 208 -13.34 -13.06 -1.93
C TYR A 208 -13.34 -11.85 -1.00
N ARG A 209 -12.74 -12.01 0.18
CA ARG A 209 -12.61 -10.95 1.18
C ARG A 209 -11.22 -10.33 1.11
N ASN A 210 -11.15 -9.01 1.29
CA ASN A 210 -9.88 -8.30 1.33
C ASN A 210 -9.06 -8.75 2.55
N THR A 211 -7.75 -8.92 2.35
CA THR A 211 -6.82 -9.28 3.42
C THR A 211 -6.58 -8.14 4.42
N ASN A 212 -6.91 -6.90 4.06
CA ASN A 212 -6.86 -5.75 4.95
C ASN A 212 -8.11 -5.67 5.84
N GLY A 213 -8.03 -6.27 7.02
CA GLY A 213 -9.12 -6.27 8.00
C GLY A 213 -9.56 -4.87 8.48
N LEU A 214 -8.72 -3.84 8.34
CA LEU A 214 -9.05 -2.49 8.79
C LEU A 214 -10.15 -1.83 7.95
N LEU A 215 -10.30 -2.22 6.68
CA LEU A 215 -11.33 -1.69 5.80
C LEU A 215 -12.73 -1.85 6.42
N ARG A 216 -13.00 -2.99 7.08
CA ARG A 216 -14.34 -3.31 7.62
C ARG A 216 -14.66 -2.63 8.96
N THR A 217 -13.75 -1.85 9.52
CA THR A 217 -13.91 -1.25 10.85
C THR A 217 -14.79 0.01 10.85
N GLY A 218 -15.07 0.59 9.68
CA GLY A 218 -15.79 1.86 9.56
C GLY A 218 -14.98 3.09 9.98
N ALA A 219 -13.71 2.95 10.37
CA ALA A 219 -12.87 4.04 10.85
C ALA A 219 -12.18 4.84 9.73
N GLY A 220 -12.83 4.93 8.56
CA GLY A 220 -12.35 5.72 7.41
C GLY A 220 -11.25 5.09 6.56
N TYR A 221 -10.93 3.80 6.76
CA TYR A 221 -9.91 3.10 5.97
C TYR A 221 -10.37 2.83 4.54
N ASP A 222 -9.51 3.13 3.56
CA ASP A 222 -9.81 2.94 2.13
C ASP A 222 -8.66 2.32 1.33
N GLY A 223 -7.65 1.78 2.03
CA GLY A 223 -6.54 1.07 1.42
C GLY A 223 -5.52 0.57 2.45
N MET A 224 -4.40 -0.03 2.04
CA MET A 224 -4.10 -0.44 0.67
C MET A 224 -3.82 -1.92 0.56
N LYS A 225 -2.75 -2.42 1.21
CA LYS A 225 -2.28 -3.77 0.95
C LYS A 225 -1.54 -4.38 2.12
N THR A 226 -1.90 -5.63 2.43
CA THR A 226 -1.14 -6.48 3.37
C THR A 226 -0.05 -7.27 2.65
N GLY A 227 0.97 -7.69 3.40
CA GLY A 227 1.97 -8.65 2.96
C GLY A 227 2.42 -9.56 4.09
N TYR A 228 2.78 -10.81 3.78
CA TYR A 228 3.37 -11.72 4.73
C TYR A 228 4.28 -12.72 4.02
N THR A 229 5.44 -12.98 4.64
CA THR A 229 6.34 -14.10 4.43
C THR A 229 7.05 -14.36 5.76
N ASN A 230 7.62 -15.55 5.96
CA ASN A 230 8.40 -15.85 7.16
C ASN A 230 9.56 -14.87 7.36
N ALA A 231 10.21 -14.44 6.26
CA ALA A 231 11.33 -13.52 6.30
C ALA A 231 10.91 -12.06 6.58
N SER A 232 9.75 -11.63 6.07
CA SER A 232 9.26 -10.25 6.24
C SER A 232 8.52 -10.00 7.55
N GLY A 233 7.91 -11.02 8.14
CA GLY A 233 6.83 -10.83 9.12
C GLY A 233 5.55 -10.29 8.46
N TYR A 234 4.62 -9.82 9.28
CA TYR A 234 3.31 -9.30 8.85
C TYR A 234 3.42 -7.80 8.53
N ASN A 235 3.08 -7.42 7.31
CA ASN A 235 3.20 -6.07 6.77
C ASN A 235 1.83 -5.50 6.40
N LEU A 236 1.67 -4.17 6.50
CA LEU A 236 0.52 -3.43 5.98
C LEU A 236 0.91 -2.02 5.58
N ALA A 237 0.53 -1.67 4.34
CA ALA A 237 0.34 -0.30 3.91
C ALA A 237 -1.14 0.04 4.04
N ALA A 238 -1.49 1.02 4.85
CA ALA A 238 -2.85 1.47 5.08
C ALA A 238 -3.02 2.96 4.74
N SER A 239 -4.21 3.34 4.32
CA SER A 239 -4.64 4.74 4.29
C SER A 239 -6.03 4.87 4.88
N ALA A 240 -6.28 6.01 5.50
CA ALA A 240 -7.59 6.38 6.01
C ALA A 240 -7.85 7.86 5.77
N VAL A 241 -9.13 8.21 5.65
CA VAL A 241 -9.61 9.60 5.60
C VAL A 241 -10.51 9.86 6.79
N ARG A 242 -10.21 10.90 7.57
CA ARG A 242 -11.06 11.39 8.67
C ARG A 242 -10.97 12.91 8.72
N ASN A 243 -12.10 13.59 8.91
CA ASN A 243 -12.17 15.05 8.94
C ASN A 243 -11.40 15.69 7.76
N ASN A 244 -11.54 15.07 6.58
CA ASN A 244 -10.98 15.54 5.31
C ASN A 244 -9.45 15.57 5.26
N LYS A 245 -8.80 14.97 6.25
CA LYS A 245 -7.37 14.65 6.25
C LYS A 245 -7.16 13.20 5.86
N ARG A 246 -6.13 12.97 5.06
CA ARG A 246 -5.74 11.63 4.63
C ARG A 246 -4.36 11.31 5.18
N LEU A 247 -4.28 10.24 5.95
CA LEU A 247 -3.02 9.70 6.43
C LEU A 247 -2.68 8.39 5.75
N ILE A 248 -1.39 8.13 5.61
CA ILE A 248 -0.82 6.87 5.14
C ILE A 248 0.05 6.32 6.27
N THR A 249 -0.21 5.08 6.64
CA THR A 249 0.55 4.36 7.67
C THR A 249 1.12 3.09 7.08
N ILE A 250 2.44 2.95 7.10
CA ILE A 250 3.13 1.72 6.72
C ILE A 250 3.72 1.09 7.97
N VAL A 251 3.46 -0.20 8.17
CA VAL A 251 4.10 -1.04 9.20
C VAL A 251 4.62 -2.30 8.54
N LEU A 252 5.90 -2.58 8.74
CA LEU A 252 6.58 -3.79 8.29
C LEU A 252 7.03 -4.60 9.51
N GLY A 253 7.11 -5.93 9.37
CA GLY A 253 7.69 -6.78 10.40
C GLY A 253 6.82 -7.08 11.62
N GLY A 254 5.50 -6.92 11.54
CA GLY A 254 4.59 -7.31 12.61
C GLY A 254 4.65 -8.81 12.93
N GLN A 255 4.27 -9.19 14.16
CA GLN A 255 4.35 -10.58 14.64
C GLN A 255 3.15 -11.44 14.24
N SER A 256 1.96 -10.85 14.14
CA SER A 256 0.73 -11.52 13.72
C SER A 256 -0.16 -10.56 12.95
N THR A 257 -1.19 -11.08 12.27
CA THR A 257 -2.21 -10.23 11.62
C THR A 257 -2.90 -9.32 12.63
N ALA A 258 -3.23 -9.82 13.83
CA ALA A 258 -3.93 -9.06 14.85
C ALA A 258 -3.07 -7.92 15.41
N SER A 259 -1.83 -8.22 15.86
CA SER A 259 -0.94 -7.21 16.43
C SER A 259 -0.55 -6.16 15.39
N ARG A 260 -0.31 -6.57 14.15
CA ARG A 260 -0.03 -5.65 13.04
C ARG A 260 -1.19 -4.71 12.72
N ASN A 261 -2.43 -5.22 12.69
CA ASN A 261 -3.62 -4.39 12.47
C ASN A 261 -3.82 -3.39 13.61
N ALA A 262 -3.70 -3.85 14.86
CA ALA A 262 -3.82 -3.00 16.04
C ALA A 262 -2.75 -1.89 16.05
N HIS A 263 -1.50 -2.24 15.70
CA HIS A 263 -0.40 -1.28 15.65
C HIS A 263 -0.59 -0.22 14.56
N VAL A 264 -1.02 -0.63 13.37
CA VAL A 264 -1.37 0.32 12.29
C VAL A 264 -2.50 1.24 12.73
N ALA A 265 -3.53 0.70 13.39
CA ALA A 265 -4.64 1.50 13.88
C ALA A 265 -4.19 2.51 14.94
N ALA A 266 -3.38 2.09 15.91
CA ALA A 266 -2.89 2.98 16.96
C ALA A 266 -2.02 4.12 16.41
N LEU A 267 -1.13 3.83 15.45
CA LEU A 267 -0.34 4.85 14.76
C LEU A 267 -1.22 5.80 13.94
N MET A 268 -2.21 5.26 13.22
CA MET A 268 -3.15 6.05 12.42
C MET A 268 -3.99 6.98 13.31
N ASP A 269 -4.55 6.46 14.41
CA ASP A 269 -5.37 7.21 15.36
C ASP A 269 -4.56 8.34 16.00
N THR A 270 -3.31 8.05 16.38
CA THR A 270 -2.38 9.06 16.92
C THR A 270 -2.09 10.16 15.90
N GLY A 271 -1.89 9.80 14.62
CA GLY A 271 -1.71 10.80 13.56
C GLY A 271 -2.95 11.70 13.38
N PHE A 272 -4.16 11.13 13.45
CA PHE A 272 -5.39 11.93 13.39
C PHE A 272 -5.60 12.80 14.62
N ASP A 273 -5.13 12.38 15.79
CA ASP A 273 -5.15 13.21 16.99
C ASP A 273 -4.22 14.42 16.84
N VAL A 274 -3.04 14.25 16.23
CA VAL A 274 -2.14 15.37 15.87
C VAL A 274 -2.84 16.34 14.92
N GLU A 275 -3.46 15.83 13.85
CA GLU A 275 -4.16 16.69 12.89
C GLU A 275 -5.35 17.44 13.52
N ARG A 276 -6.10 16.78 14.41
CA ARG A 276 -7.21 17.39 15.14
C ARG A 276 -6.74 18.47 16.11
N ALA A 277 -5.66 18.21 16.83
CA ALA A 277 -5.02 19.18 17.73
C ALA A 277 -4.58 20.43 16.98
N ARG A 278 -3.89 20.26 15.84
CA ARG A 278 -3.47 21.36 14.96
C ARG A 278 -4.65 22.16 14.42
N ALA A 279 -5.70 21.48 13.95
CA ALA A 279 -6.94 22.13 13.50
C ALA A 279 -7.64 22.92 14.62
N GLY A 280 -7.50 22.48 15.88
CA GLY A 280 -7.98 23.20 17.07
C GLY A 280 -7.10 24.37 17.53
N GLY A 281 -6.07 24.74 16.75
CA GLY A 281 -5.18 25.86 17.06
C GLY A 281 -3.97 25.51 17.93
N GLN A 282 -3.74 24.23 18.26
CA GLN A 282 -2.53 23.84 18.99
C GLN A 282 -1.30 23.88 18.09
N VAL A 283 -0.23 24.50 18.59
CA VAL A 283 1.04 24.59 17.87
C VAL A 283 1.85 23.31 18.13
N ILE A 284 1.66 22.29 17.30
CA ILE A 284 2.49 21.07 17.29
C ILE A 284 3.54 21.22 16.20
N GLN A 285 4.74 21.68 16.59
CA GLN A 285 5.87 21.88 15.68
C GLN A 285 6.45 20.56 15.16
N VAL A 286 6.52 19.54 16.02
CA VAL A 286 7.11 18.23 15.68
C VAL A 286 6.10 17.13 16.04
N ALA A 287 5.41 16.60 15.03
CA ALA A 287 4.43 15.53 15.22
C ALA A 287 5.03 14.28 15.88
N GLN A 288 6.30 13.96 15.56
CA GLN A 288 7.03 12.82 16.12
C GLN A 288 7.03 12.81 17.65
N THR A 289 7.12 13.97 18.31
CA THR A 289 7.09 14.06 19.79
C THR A 289 5.76 13.58 20.36
N TYR A 290 4.64 13.80 19.66
CA TYR A 290 3.33 13.31 20.09
C TYR A 290 3.25 11.78 20.02
N PHE A 291 3.87 11.18 19.01
CA PHE A 291 4.00 9.72 18.90
C PHE A 291 4.88 9.14 20.00
N GLU A 292 6.00 9.79 20.31
CA GLU A 292 6.91 9.39 21.38
C GLU A 292 6.25 9.43 22.77
N GLN A 293 5.43 10.46 23.03
CA GLN A 293 4.62 10.55 24.26
C GLN A 293 3.61 9.40 24.40
N ARG A 294 3.16 8.82 23.28
CA ARG A 294 2.31 7.61 23.27
C ARG A 294 3.12 6.31 23.25
N GLY A 295 4.43 6.38 23.39
CA GLY A 295 5.33 5.22 23.46
C GLY A 295 5.82 4.70 22.11
N PHE A 296 5.54 5.40 21.01
CA PHE A 296 6.08 5.07 19.69
C PHE A 296 7.40 5.85 19.50
N GLY A 297 8.51 5.39 20.08
CA GLY A 297 9.72 6.22 20.16
C GLY A 297 10.98 5.50 20.63
N ILE A 298 12.15 6.13 20.48
CA ILE A 298 13.38 5.71 21.15
C ILE A 298 13.33 6.29 22.57
N GLY A 299 12.87 5.49 23.53
CA GLY A 299 12.81 5.86 24.93
C GLY A 299 13.01 4.62 25.78
N SER A 300 14.19 4.54 26.37
CA SER A 300 14.58 3.66 27.48
C SER A 300 13.56 3.71 28.61
N ASP A 301 13.21 2.55 29.13
CA ASP A 301 12.84 2.21 30.51
C ASP A 301 12.26 3.28 31.43
N ASN A 302 11.10 2.93 32.00
CA ASN A 302 10.32 3.61 33.04
C ASN A 302 9.51 4.83 32.57
N ALA A 303 8.21 4.95 32.84
CA ALA A 303 7.27 4.11 33.60
C ALA A 303 5.82 4.52 33.25
N SER A 304 4.89 3.56 33.39
CA SER A 304 3.42 3.69 33.38
C SER A 304 2.66 3.50 32.04
N SER A 305 2.64 2.25 31.56
CA SER A 305 1.47 1.41 31.17
C SER A 305 0.34 2.02 30.28
N GLY A 306 -0.08 1.50 29.10
CA GLY A 306 0.17 0.30 28.27
C GLY A 306 -0.85 0.26 27.07
N PRO A 307 -1.01 -0.81 26.25
CA PRO A 307 -0.09 -1.90 25.92
C PRO A 307 0.33 -1.91 24.42
N VAL A 308 1.59 -2.25 24.11
CA VAL A 308 1.87 -3.24 23.06
C VAL A 308 2.81 -4.27 23.67
N GLN A 309 2.22 -5.23 24.38
CA GLN A 309 2.91 -6.43 24.82
C GLN A 309 3.14 -7.31 23.58
N TYR A 310 4.38 -7.34 23.10
CA TYR A 310 4.83 -8.27 22.07
C TYR A 310 5.06 -9.64 22.72
N ALA A 311 4.01 -10.47 22.75
CA ALA A 311 4.11 -11.83 23.26
C ALA A 311 4.91 -12.71 22.29
N SER A 312 6.07 -13.17 22.74
CA SER A 312 6.79 -14.30 22.14
C SER A 312 6.09 -15.60 22.50
N THR A 313 5.53 -16.30 21.52
CA THR A 313 5.25 -17.74 21.66
C THR A 313 6.36 -18.50 20.98
N ALA A 314 7.30 -19.00 21.79
CA ALA A 314 8.10 -20.16 21.42
C ALA A 314 7.13 -21.35 21.37
N SER A 315 7.10 -22.03 20.23
CA SER A 315 6.50 -23.35 20.11
C SER A 315 7.36 -24.36 20.89
N ASP A 316 6.67 -25.24 21.60
CA ASP A 316 7.18 -26.40 22.32
C ASP A 316 8.22 -27.19 21.51
N GLU A 317 9.31 -27.59 22.18
CA GLU A 317 9.87 -28.96 22.22
C GLU A 317 11.19 -28.97 23.02
N ASP A 318 11.16 -29.64 24.17
CA ASP A 318 12.32 -30.20 24.90
C ASP A 318 12.15 -31.74 24.82
N PRO A 319 13.24 -32.56 24.74
CA PRO A 319 14.00 -32.91 25.94
C PRO A 319 15.53 -33.03 25.74
N GLY A 320 16.28 -32.35 26.60
CA GLY A 320 17.24 -33.03 27.51
C GLY A 320 18.75 -32.99 27.20
N PRO A 321 19.61 -33.22 28.24
CA PRO A 321 20.81 -32.39 28.46
C PRO A 321 22.12 -33.18 28.64
N ILE A 322 23.29 -32.67 28.22
CA ILE A 322 24.61 -33.03 28.82
C ILE A 322 25.66 -31.89 28.66
N GLY A 323 26.18 -31.40 29.80
CA GLY A 323 27.62 -31.18 30.09
C GLY A 323 28.33 -29.89 29.63
N GLY A 324 28.67 -29.01 30.58
CA GLY A 324 29.65 -27.90 30.40
C GLY A 324 31.12 -28.36 30.56
N PRO A 325 32.02 -27.50 31.07
CA PRO A 325 32.38 -26.16 30.61
C PRO A 325 33.92 -26.04 30.42
N LEU A 326 34.46 -25.03 29.71
CA LEU A 326 35.79 -24.45 30.02
C LEU A 326 36.11 -23.19 29.19
N GLY A 327 36.36 -22.09 29.91
CA GLY A 327 37.51 -21.20 29.66
C GLY A 327 37.37 -20.03 28.68
N THR A 328 37.05 -18.84 29.19
CA THR A 328 37.58 -17.54 28.73
C THR A 328 39.04 -17.36 29.21
N PRO A 329 39.86 -16.33 28.83
CA PRO A 329 39.49 -15.07 28.17
C PRO A 329 40.50 -14.42 27.17
N LEU A 330 40.03 -13.33 26.53
CA LEU A 330 40.72 -12.06 26.16
C LEU A 330 41.94 -12.06 25.19
N GLY A 331 41.79 -11.36 24.06
CA GLY A 331 42.90 -10.87 23.24
C GLY A 331 42.43 -10.10 21.99
N SER A 332 43.00 -8.92 21.78
CA SER A 332 42.49 -7.83 20.93
C SER A 332 42.92 -7.85 19.45
N SER A 333 42.04 -7.31 18.59
CA SER A 333 42.27 -6.64 17.29
C SER A 333 42.68 -7.49 16.06
N PRO A 334 42.66 -6.94 14.83
CA PRO A 334 41.55 -7.08 13.88
C PRO A 334 41.98 -7.80 12.59
N THR A 335 41.25 -8.82 12.15
CA THR A 335 41.58 -9.52 10.89
C THR A 335 40.34 -9.90 10.10
N ALA A 336 40.37 -9.49 8.84
CA ALA A 336 39.41 -9.83 7.80
C ALA A 336 39.17 -11.34 7.71
N VAL A 337 37.92 -11.73 7.47
CA VAL A 337 37.60 -13.11 7.07
C VAL A 337 36.82 -13.07 5.77
N SER A 338 37.50 -13.55 4.73
CA SER A 338 36.97 -13.83 3.40
C SER A 338 35.85 -14.87 3.45
N TYR A 339 34.77 -14.64 2.71
CA TYR A 339 33.78 -15.67 2.42
C TYR A 339 34.28 -16.53 1.26
N THR A 340 34.82 -17.71 1.56
CA THR A 340 35.01 -18.76 0.56
C THR A 340 33.67 -19.45 0.34
N SER A 341 33.03 -19.18 -0.80
CA SER A 341 31.84 -19.91 -1.25
C SER A 341 32.22 -21.33 -1.64
N LEU A 342 31.63 -22.34 -1.00
CA LEU A 342 31.68 -23.72 -1.50
C LEU A 342 30.84 -23.82 -2.78
N PRO A 343 31.27 -24.61 -3.78
CA PRO A 343 30.50 -24.81 -5.01
C PRO A 343 29.22 -25.60 -4.72
N ALA A 344 28.10 -25.13 -5.28
CA ALA A 344 26.82 -25.81 -5.22
C ALA A 344 26.87 -27.13 -6.00
N THR A 345 26.40 -28.22 -5.38
CA THR A 345 26.18 -29.50 -6.04
C THR A 345 25.02 -29.40 -7.03
N PRO A 346 25.16 -29.91 -8.27
CA PRO A 346 24.06 -29.90 -9.24
C PRO A 346 22.96 -30.91 -8.83
N PRO A 347 21.67 -30.55 -8.99
CA PRO A 347 20.58 -31.48 -8.73
C PRO A 347 20.52 -32.59 -9.80
N PRO A 348 20.07 -33.81 -9.45
CA PRO A 348 19.95 -34.92 -10.40
C PRO A 348 18.85 -34.67 -11.45
N PRO A 349 19.01 -35.19 -12.69
CA PRO A 349 18.06 -34.97 -13.77
C PRO A 349 16.72 -35.64 -13.49
N THR A 350 15.63 -34.87 -13.56
CA THR A 350 14.27 -35.37 -13.43
C THR A 350 13.83 -36.01 -14.75
N ARG A 351 13.43 -37.29 -14.70
CA ARG A 351 12.80 -38.02 -15.82
C ARG A 351 11.50 -37.33 -16.22
N VAL A 352 11.41 -36.91 -17.48
CA VAL A 352 10.19 -36.39 -18.10
C VAL A 352 9.38 -37.57 -18.63
N THR A 353 8.16 -37.76 -18.13
CA THR A 353 7.12 -38.58 -18.78
C THR A 353 6.35 -37.68 -19.76
N PRO A 354 6.13 -38.11 -21.03
CA PRO A 354 5.41 -37.31 -22.00
C PRO A 354 3.89 -37.26 -21.71
N ALA A 355 3.27 -36.12 -22.03
CA ALA A 355 1.83 -35.89 -21.90
C ALA A 355 1.01 -36.63 -22.97
N PRO A 356 -0.23 -37.07 -22.68
CA PRO A 356 -1.11 -37.65 -23.68
C PRO A 356 -1.71 -36.59 -24.62
N SER A 357 -1.90 -37.04 -25.85
CA SER A 357 -2.21 -36.33 -27.08
C SER A 357 -3.58 -35.65 -27.16
N GLU A 358 -3.61 -34.64 -28.03
CA GLU A 358 -4.68 -33.74 -28.42
C GLU A 358 -6.03 -34.40 -28.81
N ARG A 359 -7.13 -33.70 -28.50
CA ARG A 359 -8.38 -33.79 -29.28
C ARG A 359 -8.96 -32.40 -29.55
N ALA A 360 -9.08 -32.15 -30.86
CA ALA A 360 -9.70 -31.08 -31.64
C ALA A 360 -10.69 -30.11 -30.97
N ALA A 361 -10.46 -28.82 -31.24
CA ALA A 361 -11.35 -27.71 -30.99
C ALA A 361 -12.43 -27.55 -32.09
N ALA A 362 -13.63 -27.10 -31.68
CA ALA A 362 -14.71 -26.66 -32.57
C ALA A 362 -14.73 -25.11 -32.67
N PRO A 363 -15.25 -24.51 -33.76
CA PRO A 363 -15.06 -23.08 -34.05
C PRO A 363 -16.01 -22.21 -33.24
N ILE A 364 -15.48 -21.16 -32.60
CA ILE A 364 -16.29 -20.13 -31.92
C ILE A 364 -16.49 -18.96 -32.87
N VAL A 365 -17.77 -18.65 -33.08
CA VAL A 365 -18.33 -17.59 -33.91
C VAL A 365 -17.93 -16.21 -33.38
N ARG A 366 -17.53 -15.32 -34.30
CA ARG A 366 -17.15 -13.94 -34.04
C ARG A 366 -18.39 -13.11 -33.69
N ALA A 367 -18.44 -12.58 -32.46
CA ALA A 367 -19.47 -11.62 -32.05
C ALA A 367 -19.01 -10.18 -32.33
N GLU A 368 -19.93 -9.39 -32.88
CA GLU A 368 -19.76 -7.97 -33.23
C GLU A 368 -19.74 -7.05 -32.00
N ARG A 369 -19.08 -5.89 -32.14
CA ARG A 369 -19.13 -4.70 -31.23
C ARG A 369 -20.47 -3.97 -31.38
N PRO A 370 -20.96 -3.11 -30.43
CA PRO A 370 -20.14 -2.13 -29.67
C PRO A 370 -20.60 -1.73 -28.24
N ALA A 371 -19.75 -0.88 -27.62
CA ALA A 371 -20.07 0.31 -26.80
C ALA A 371 -19.68 0.34 -25.29
N ASP A 372 -19.02 1.47 -24.98
CA ASP A 372 -18.92 2.19 -23.71
C ASP A 372 -18.05 1.63 -22.56
N VAL A 373 -16.77 2.03 -22.59
CA VAL A 373 -15.76 1.80 -21.53
C VAL A 373 -16.23 2.34 -20.16
N THR A 374 -17.22 3.24 -20.16
CA THR A 374 -17.77 3.89 -18.97
C THR A 374 -18.74 3.02 -18.16
N ALA A 375 -19.34 1.98 -18.77
CA ALA A 375 -20.24 1.06 -18.07
C ALA A 375 -19.47 0.04 -17.21
N ILE A 376 -18.31 -0.40 -17.69
CA ILE A 376 -17.47 -1.42 -17.02
C ILE A 376 -16.87 -0.87 -15.71
N LEU A 377 -16.68 0.44 -15.61
CA LEU A 377 -16.23 1.11 -14.39
C LEU A 377 -17.28 1.11 -13.26
N ASN A 378 -18.55 0.79 -13.53
CA ASN A 378 -19.68 1.10 -12.64
C ASN A 378 -20.50 -0.09 -12.10
N GLY A 379 -20.03 -1.34 -12.17
CA GLY A 379 -20.62 -2.45 -11.37
C GLY A 379 -22.13 -2.64 -11.49
N GLY A 380 -22.75 -2.27 -12.60
CA GLY A 380 -24.19 -2.40 -12.84
C GLY A 380 -24.49 -3.61 -13.71
N VAL A 381 -25.38 -4.48 -13.24
CA VAL A 381 -25.98 -5.56 -14.03
C VAL A 381 -26.84 -4.94 -15.13
N SER A 382 -26.57 -5.30 -16.40
CA SER A 382 -27.40 -4.87 -17.54
C SER A 382 -28.82 -5.44 -17.43
N PRO A 383 -29.89 -4.62 -17.52
CA PRO A 383 -31.20 -5.14 -17.85
C PRO A 383 -31.28 -5.44 -19.34
N THR A 384 -31.95 -6.55 -19.64
CA THR A 384 -32.21 -7.11 -20.96
C THR A 384 -32.96 -6.15 -21.88
N ALA A 385 -32.68 -6.34 -23.18
CA ALA A 385 -33.21 -5.58 -24.30
C ALA A 385 -34.75 -5.49 -24.33
N SER A 386 -35.26 -4.37 -24.82
CA SER A 386 -36.60 -4.27 -25.40
C SER A 386 -36.55 -3.44 -26.67
N SER A 387 -37.40 -3.86 -27.59
CA SER A 387 -37.31 -3.79 -29.04
C SER A 387 -37.58 -2.42 -29.67
N SER A 388 -37.00 -2.28 -30.86
CA SER A 388 -37.18 -1.21 -31.83
C SER A 388 -38.62 -1.04 -32.30
N SER A 389 -39.03 0.21 -32.56
CA SER A 389 -39.85 0.51 -33.73
C SER A 389 -39.34 1.79 -34.41
N ALA A 390 -39.09 1.67 -35.71
CA ALA A 390 -38.61 2.72 -36.59
C ALA A 390 -39.76 3.64 -37.02
N ARG A 391 -39.50 4.94 -37.16
CA ARG A 391 -40.33 5.82 -37.98
C ARG A 391 -39.48 6.78 -38.81
N ALA A 392 -39.92 6.91 -40.06
CA ALA A 392 -39.20 7.46 -41.20
C ALA A 392 -38.88 8.96 -41.13
N ALA A 393 -37.86 9.33 -41.89
CA ALA A 393 -37.29 10.66 -42.05
C ALA A 393 -38.22 11.65 -42.79
N ALA A 394 -38.14 12.92 -42.41
CA ALA A 394 -38.66 14.09 -43.12
C ALA A 394 -37.53 15.15 -43.27
N PRO A 395 -37.53 15.98 -44.33
CA PRO A 395 -36.40 16.82 -44.73
C PRO A 395 -36.23 18.07 -43.84
N PRO A 396 -35.03 18.70 -43.81
CA PRO A 396 -34.73 19.77 -42.88
C PRO A 396 -35.24 21.13 -43.39
N PRO A 397 -35.75 22.02 -42.53
CA PRO A 397 -35.92 23.43 -42.88
C PRO A 397 -34.62 24.22 -42.64
N ALA A 398 -34.55 25.35 -43.32
CA ALA A 398 -33.39 26.20 -43.55
C ALA A 398 -32.65 26.72 -42.31
N ARG A 399 -31.34 26.91 -42.47
CA ARG A 399 -30.43 27.55 -41.52
C ARG A 399 -30.89 28.96 -41.17
N SER A 400 -31.19 29.19 -39.89
CA SER A 400 -31.21 30.51 -39.26
C SER A 400 -29.88 30.72 -38.54
N THR A 401 -29.16 31.78 -38.91
CA THR A 401 -27.93 32.23 -38.26
C THR A 401 -28.27 32.85 -36.89
N ALA A 402 -28.32 32.01 -35.86
CA ALA A 402 -28.41 32.47 -34.48
C ALA A 402 -27.01 32.77 -33.92
N ARG A 403 -26.81 34.03 -33.55
CA ARG A 403 -25.67 34.58 -32.79
C ARG A 403 -25.41 33.72 -31.53
N PRO A 404 -24.15 33.36 -31.21
CA PRO A 404 -23.86 32.55 -30.03
C PRO A 404 -24.32 33.29 -28.75
N PRO A 405 -24.92 32.59 -27.77
CA PRO A 405 -25.31 33.21 -26.51
C PRO A 405 -24.07 33.75 -25.81
N ALA A 406 -24.20 34.96 -25.28
CA ALA A 406 -23.15 35.62 -24.51
C ALA A 406 -22.71 34.70 -23.37
N ARG A 407 -21.39 34.44 -23.31
CA ARG A 407 -20.75 33.70 -22.24
C ARG A 407 -20.99 34.48 -20.94
N GLU A 408 -21.75 33.89 -20.03
CA GLU A 408 -21.92 34.38 -18.66
C GLU A 408 -20.53 34.70 -18.08
N PRO A 409 -20.31 35.88 -17.46
CA PRO A 409 -19.02 36.19 -16.88
C PRO A 409 -18.70 35.14 -15.82
N ALA A 410 -17.51 34.51 -15.94
CA ALA A 410 -17.01 33.56 -14.97
C ALA A 410 -17.09 34.18 -13.58
N ARG A 411 -17.86 33.54 -12.68
CA ARG A 411 -18.03 33.97 -11.30
C ARG A 411 -16.64 34.00 -10.67
N ALA A 412 -16.25 35.14 -10.08
CA ALA A 412 -14.91 35.31 -9.51
C ALA A 412 -14.56 34.13 -8.57
N PRO A 413 -13.33 33.59 -8.63
CA PRO A 413 -12.94 32.43 -7.84
C PRO A 413 -13.12 32.74 -6.35
N ALA A 414 -13.83 31.86 -5.64
CA ALA A 414 -14.14 32.02 -4.22
C ALA A 414 -12.91 31.78 -3.32
N GLY A 415 -11.83 31.19 -3.86
CA GLY A 415 -10.55 31.00 -3.19
C GLY A 415 -9.47 30.44 -4.13
N ARG A 416 -8.28 30.15 -3.58
CA ARG A 416 -7.12 29.65 -4.35
C ARG A 416 -6.91 28.13 -4.28
N TRP A 417 -7.76 27.40 -3.55
CA TRP A 417 -7.65 25.96 -3.38
C TRP A 417 -8.26 25.19 -4.56
N ALA A 418 -7.79 23.96 -4.73
CA ALA A 418 -8.29 23.06 -5.75
C ALA A 418 -8.53 21.63 -5.22
N VAL A 419 -9.37 20.87 -5.92
CA VAL A 419 -9.58 19.44 -5.70
C VAL A 419 -9.22 18.70 -6.97
N GLN A 420 -8.21 17.83 -6.90
CA GLN A 420 -7.85 16.92 -7.98
C GLN A 420 -8.65 15.62 -7.87
N VAL A 421 -9.33 15.25 -8.95
CA VAL A 421 -10.22 14.06 -8.99
C VAL A 421 -9.80 13.05 -10.05
N GLY A 422 -8.78 13.37 -10.86
CA GLY A 422 -8.35 12.56 -12.00
C GLY A 422 -7.01 13.03 -12.54
N ALA A 423 -6.27 12.13 -13.18
CA ALA A 423 -5.06 12.46 -13.92
C ALA A 423 -4.91 11.51 -15.12
N PHE A 424 -4.77 12.08 -16.31
CA PHE A 424 -4.83 11.34 -17.57
C PHE A 424 -3.71 11.77 -18.52
N ARG A 425 -3.39 10.92 -19.50
CA ARG A 425 -2.45 11.25 -20.58
C ARG A 425 -3.12 11.97 -21.76
N ASP A 426 -4.43 11.90 -21.84
CA ASP A 426 -5.25 12.54 -22.87
C ASP A 426 -6.09 13.68 -22.27
N GLU A 427 -6.07 14.84 -22.93
CA GLU A 427 -6.77 16.05 -22.46
C GLU A 427 -8.29 15.92 -22.57
N THR A 428 -8.79 15.26 -23.61
CA THR A 428 -10.22 15.06 -23.85
C THR A 428 -10.79 14.15 -22.78
N VAL A 429 -10.10 13.03 -22.49
CA VAL A 429 -10.48 12.12 -21.39
C VAL A 429 -10.50 12.86 -20.05
N ALA A 430 -9.53 13.73 -19.79
CA ALA A 430 -9.52 14.54 -18.56
C ALA A 430 -10.73 15.51 -18.48
N ARG A 431 -11.09 16.16 -19.59
CA ARG A 431 -12.26 17.05 -19.65
C ARG A 431 -13.58 16.29 -19.48
N ASP A 432 -13.71 15.13 -20.11
CA ASP A 432 -14.89 14.28 -20.01
C ASP A 432 -15.06 13.74 -18.59
N TRP A 433 -13.95 13.32 -17.95
CA TRP A 433 -13.95 12.93 -16.55
C TRP A 433 -14.42 14.04 -15.61
N LEU A 434 -13.92 15.28 -15.78
CA LEU A 434 -14.41 16.43 -15.02
C LEU A 434 -15.89 16.69 -15.23
N THR A 435 -16.36 16.53 -16.47
CA THR A 435 -17.77 16.72 -16.80
C THR A 435 -18.64 15.69 -16.09
N GLU A 436 -18.22 14.43 -16.05
CA GLU A 436 -18.93 13.35 -15.38
C GLU A 436 -18.93 13.51 -13.85
N VAL A 437 -17.78 13.81 -13.25
CA VAL A 437 -17.68 14.08 -11.80
C VAL A 437 -18.56 15.29 -11.44
N ASN A 438 -18.50 16.38 -12.22
CA ASN A 438 -19.36 17.54 -11.99
C ASN A 438 -20.84 17.20 -12.15
N ARG A 439 -21.21 16.35 -13.12
CA ARG A 439 -22.59 15.91 -13.33
C ARG A 439 -23.13 15.13 -12.12
N ARG A 440 -22.30 14.31 -11.49
CA ARG A 440 -22.66 13.48 -10.33
C ARG A 440 -22.64 14.24 -9.01
N PHE A 441 -21.75 15.23 -8.87
CA PHE A 441 -21.52 16.02 -7.64
C PHE A 441 -21.78 17.51 -7.86
N ARG A 442 -22.87 17.84 -8.58
CA ARG A 442 -23.18 19.23 -9.00
C ARG A 442 -23.24 20.21 -7.83
N THR A 443 -23.76 19.79 -6.68
CA THR A 443 -23.93 20.66 -5.52
C THR A 443 -22.59 21.01 -4.87
N GLN A 444 -21.64 20.07 -4.85
CA GLN A 444 -20.31 20.25 -4.27
C GLN A 444 -19.40 21.15 -5.10
N PHE A 445 -19.60 21.18 -6.43
CA PHE A 445 -18.77 21.94 -7.36
C PHE A 445 -19.50 23.12 -8.02
N ALA A 446 -20.66 23.53 -7.50
CA ALA A 446 -21.48 24.59 -8.09
C ALA A 446 -20.74 25.94 -8.24
N SER A 447 -19.78 26.22 -7.36
CA SER A 447 -18.96 27.44 -7.39
C SER A 447 -17.53 27.20 -7.86
N ALA A 448 -17.19 25.98 -8.29
CA ALA A 448 -15.84 25.62 -8.70
C ALA A 448 -15.68 25.68 -10.22
N GLU A 449 -14.50 26.13 -10.66
CA GLU A 449 -14.15 26.10 -12.07
C GLU A 449 -13.59 24.73 -12.44
N ARG A 450 -14.04 24.18 -13.57
CA ARG A 450 -13.44 22.96 -14.14
C ARG A 450 -12.16 23.34 -14.86
N ASN A 451 -11.03 22.84 -14.40
CA ASN A 451 -9.74 23.18 -14.94
C ASN A 451 -8.92 21.90 -15.19
N VAL A 452 -8.46 21.73 -16.43
CA VAL A 452 -7.51 20.69 -16.78
C VAL A 452 -6.13 21.32 -16.84
N GLN A 453 -5.26 20.95 -15.91
CA GLN A 453 -3.89 21.47 -15.85
C GLN A 453 -2.93 20.47 -16.47
N ASN A 454 -2.14 20.91 -17.45
CA ASN A 454 -1.03 20.11 -17.94
C ASN A 454 0.18 20.30 -17.00
N ALA A 455 0.60 19.22 -16.35
CA ALA A 455 1.78 19.19 -15.50
C ALA A 455 2.62 17.96 -15.86
N SER A 456 3.79 18.19 -16.45
CA SER A 456 4.78 17.13 -16.78
C SER A 456 4.19 16.00 -17.62
N GLY A 457 3.39 16.32 -18.65
CA GLY A 457 2.78 15.33 -19.54
C GLY A 457 1.57 14.59 -18.92
N TRP A 458 0.96 15.18 -17.89
CA TRP A 458 -0.29 14.74 -17.30
C TRP A 458 -1.34 15.85 -17.35
N TYR A 459 -2.53 15.52 -17.81
CA TYR A 459 -3.72 16.36 -17.72
C TYR A 459 -4.45 16.06 -16.41
N ARG A 460 -4.20 16.92 -15.41
CA ARG A 460 -4.80 16.83 -14.07
C ARG A 460 -6.20 17.43 -14.10
N SER A 461 -7.19 16.61 -13.82
CA SER A 461 -8.59 17.00 -13.69
C SER A 461 -8.80 17.66 -12.32
N ARG A 462 -8.94 18.99 -12.29
CA ARG A 462 -9.07 19.78 -11.07
C ARG A 462 -10.34 20.64 -11.07
N PHE A 463 -10.95 20.74 -9.91
CA PHE A 463 -11.90 21.80 -9.59
C PHE A 463 -11.14 22.91 -8.86
N THR A 464 -11.09 24.11 -9.44
CA THR A 464 -10.31 25.26 -8.94
C THR A 464 -11.23 26.38 -8.47
N GLY A 465 -10.67 27.42 -7.85
CA GLY A 465 -11.43 28.58 -7.40
C GLY A 465 -12.16 28.34 -6.07
N MET A 466 -11.73 27.37 -5.28
CA MET A 466 -12.39 26.95 -4.03
C MET A 466 -11.71 27.57 -2.81
N THR A 467 -12.44 27.75 -1.72
CA THR A 467 -11.84 27.94 -0.39
C THR A 467 -11.32 26.61 0.14
N GLU A 468 -10.43 26.64 1.14
CA GLU A 468 -9.94 25.41 1.80
C GLU A 468 -11.12 24.56 2.29
N GLN A 469 -12.06 25.19 3.00
CA GLN A 469 -13.22 24.52 3.58
C GLN A 469 -14.13 23.89 2.51
N THR A 470 -14.37 24.57 1.39
CA THR A 470 -15.21 24.02 0.31
C THR A 470 -14.50 22.93 -0.48
N ALA A 471 -13.19 23.06 -0.71
CA ALA A 471 -12.37 22.01 -1.34
C ALA A 471 -12.34 20.74 -0.49
N GLN A 472 -12.12 20.89 0.81
CA GLN A 472 -12.21 19.80 1.76
C GLN A 472 -13.60 19.17 1.72
N ALA A 473 -14.68 19.94 1.90
CA ALA A 473 -16.05 19.40 1.95
C ALA A 473 -16.44 18.65 0.66
N ALA A 474 -16.04 19.16 -0.51
CA ALA A 474 -16.24 18.45 -1.76
C ALA A 474 -15.50 17.12 -1.77
N CYS A 475 -14.22 17.09 -1.37
CA CYS A 475 -13.45 15.86 -1.34
C CYS A 475 -14.02 14.82 -0.34
N ALA A 476 -14.56 15.24 0.81
CA ALA A 476 -15.28 14.34 1.72
C ALA A 476 -16.52 13.71 1.07
N ALA A 477 -17.34 14.51 0.38
CA ALA A 477 -18.52 14.00 -0.32
C ALA A 477 -18.15 13.02 -1.46
N LEU A 478 -17.00 13.21 -2.11
CA LEU A 478 -16.48 12.27 -3.10
C LEU A 478 -16.05 10.95 -2.43
N ALA A 479 -15.35 11.03 -1.30
CA ALA A 479 -14.89 9.86 -0.55
C ALA A 479 -16.07 8.98 -0.06
N GLU A 480 -17.19 9.57 0.35
CA GLU A 480 -18.43 8.85 0.71
C GLU A 480 -18.99 7.99 -0.44
N ARG A 481 -18.67 8.34 -1.68
CA ARG A 481 -19.06 7.61 -2.89
C ARG A 481 -17.90 6.83 -3.51
N SER A 482 -16.83 6.61 -2.74
CA SER A 482 -15.61 5.91 -3.16
C SER A 482 -14.90 6.52 -4.37
N VAL A 483 -15.05 7.84 -4.57
CA VAL A 483 -14.28 8.60 -5.55
C VAL A 483 -13.08 9.20 -4.83
N THR A 484 -11.88 8.78 -5.23
CA THR A 484 -10.65 9.32 -4.64
C THR A 484 -10.39 10.73 -5.14
N CYS A 485 -10.04 11.60 -4.22
CA CYS A 485 -9.68 12.98 -4.49
C CYS A 485 -8.48 13.37 -3.64
N MET A 486 -7.77 14.41 -4.11
CA MET A 486 -6.69 15.05 -3.40
C MET A 486 -6.99 16.54 -3.33
N VAL A 487 -7.06 17.08 -2.12
CA VAL A 487 -7.08 18.53 -1.92
C VAL A 487 -5.69 19.05 -2.31
N VAL A 488 -5.65 20.13 -3.07
CA VAL A 488 -4.42 20.75 -3.57
C VAL A 488 -4.38 22.17 -3.03
N ARG A 489 -3.39 22.40 -2.16
CA ARG A 489 -3.07 23.73 -1.64
C ARG A 489 -2.54 24.65 -2.77
N PRO A 490 -2.91 25.93 -2.77
CA PRO A 490 -2.28 26.92 -3.66
C PRO A 490 -0.78 27.05 -3.39
N GLU A 491 -0.01 27.20 -4.46
CA GLU A 491 1.40 27.58 -4.40
C GLU A 491 1.60 28.99 -3.82
#